data_AF-A0A3R6HIC3-F1
#
_entry.id   AF-A0A3R6HIC3-F1
#
_cell.length_a   1.000
_cell.length_b   1.000
_cell.length_c   1.000
_cell.angle_alpha   90.00
_cell.angle_beta   90.00
_cell.angle_gamma   90.00
#
_symmetry.space_group_name_H-M   'P 1'
#
loop_
_entity.id
_entity.type
_entity.pdbx_description
1 polymer ?
#
loop_
_entity_poly.entity_id
_entity_poly.type
_entity_poly.pdbx_seq_one_letter_code
_entity_poly.pdbx_strand_id
1 'polypeptide(L)' 'MRRHHNPNKVPPFKPCPEHWTKKVHSWKAKVAYETEDDAWEFLNQNPNLKALGWHPYLCKVCSKWHIGRLHN' A
#
# COMPACT_ATOMS: atom_id res chain seq x y z
N MET A 1 -35.11 11.27 18.18
CA MET A 1 -34.48 10.87 16.89
C MET A 1 -33.96 9.44 17.03
N ARG A 2 -34.67 8.45 16.48
CA ARG A 2 -34.23 7.05 16.51
C ARG A 2 -33.02 6.92 15.58
N ARG A 3 -31.84 6.59 16.13
CA ARG A 3 -30.67 6.24 15.31
C ARG A 3 -30.97 4.90 14.65
N HIS A 4 -31.19 4.91 13.34
CA HIS A 4 -31.31 3.70 12.54
C HIS A 4 -29.96 2.98 12.56
N HIS A 5 -29.74 2.13 13.57
CA HIS A 5 -28.60 1.23 13.61
C HIS A 5 -28.89 0.13 12.58
N ASN A 6 -28.29 0.21 11.40
CA ASN A 6 -28.35 -0.85 10.40
C ASN A 6 -27.32 -1.93 10.78
N PRO A 7 -27.73 -3.10 11.31
CA PRO A 7 -26.81 -4.16 11.72
C PRO A 7 -26.09 -4.82 10.53
N ASN A 8 -26.56 -4.61 9.30
CA ASN A 8 -25.96 -5.15 8.07
C ASN A 8 -24.91 -4.24 7.42
N LYS A 9 -24.41 -3.22 8.12
CA LYS A 9 -23.24 -2.51 7.62
C LYS A 9 -22.03 -3.42 7.72
N VAL A 10 -21.66 -4.01 6.59
CA VAL A 10 -20.35 -4.63 6.39
C VAL A 10 -19.31 -3.69 6.99
N PRO A 11 -18.45 -4.16 7.93
CA PRO A 11 -17.45 -3.31 8.53
C PRO A 11 -16.63 -2.64 7.42
N PRO A 12 -16.36 -1.32 7.50
CA PRO A 12 -15.63 -0.64 6.44
C PRO A 12 -14.31 -1.37 6.21
N PHE A 13 -14.03 -1.73 4.95
CA PHE A 13 -12.79 -2.40 4.58
C PHE A 13 -11.62 -1.56 5.08
N LYS A 14 -10.90 -2.10 6.07
CA LYS A 14 -9.68 -1.54 6.66
C LYS A 14 -8.50 -2.40 6.21
N PRO A 15 -8.03 -2.24 4.97
CA PRO A 15 -6.92 -3.02 4.48
C PRO A 15 -5.62 -2.69 5.23
N CYS A 16 -4.73 -3.67 5.26
CA CYS A 16 -3.39 -3.49 5.82
C CYS A 16 -2.66 -2.36 5.07
N PRO A 17 -2.16 -1.31 5.76
CA PRO A 17 -1.44 -0.20 5.15
C PRO A 17 -0.17 -0.63 4.41
N GLU A 18 0.39 -1.80 4.75
CA GLU A 18 1.54 -2.37 4.05
C GLU A 18 1.18 -2.74 2.60
N HIS A 19 -0.04 -3.23 2.36
CA HIS A 19 -0.48 -3.72 1.05
C HIS A 19 -1.39 -2.76 0.31
N TRP A 20 -1.89 -1.72 0.97
CA TRP A 20 -2.87 -0.81 0.38
C TRP A 20 -2.54 0.64 0.70
N THR A 21 -2.61 1.47 -0.34
CA THR A 21 -2.51 2.93 -0.22
C THR A 21 -3.92 3.51 -0.21
N LYS A 22 -4.22 4.34 0.81
CA LYS A 22 -5.50 5.03 0.92
C LYS A 22 -5.60 6.15 -0.12
N LYS A 23 -6.67 6.14 -0.91
CA LYS A 23 -7.14 7.26 -1.72
C LYS A 23 -8.29 7.95 -1.00
N VAL A 24 -8.72 9.12 -1.50
CA VAL A 24 -9.78 9.94 -0.89
C VAL A 24 -11.06 9.13 -0.59
N HIS A 25 -11.48 8.27 -1.53
CA HIS A 25 -12.71 7.46 -1.39
C HIS A 25 -12.50 5.95 -1.63
N SER A 26 -11.26 5.49 -1.80
CA SER A 26 -10.98 4.09 -2.16
C SER A 26 -9.60 3.64 -1.68
N TRP A 27 -9.30 2.36 -1.86
CA TRP A 27 -7.98 1.80 -1.58
C TRP A 27 -7.35 1.31 -2.88
N LYS A 28 -6.05 1.53 -3.05
CA LYS A 28 -5.27 0.98 -4.16
C LYS A 28 -4.29 -0.05 -3.61
N ALA A 29 -4.31 -1.28 -4.14
CA ALA A 29 -3.30 -2.27 -3.79
C ALA A 29 -1.92 -1.76 -4.21
N LYS A 30 -0.93 -1.92 -3.33
CA LYS A 30 0.47 -1.70 -3.67
C LYS A 30 0.92 -2.82 -4.58
N VAL A 31 1.76 -2.46 -5.56
CA VAL A 31 2.42 -3.46 -6.41
C VAL A 31 3.37 -4.25 -5.52
N ALA A 32 3.37 -5.57 -5.71
CA ALA A 32 4.26 -6.51 -5.08
C ALA A 32 5.17 -7.08 -6.15
N TYR A 33 6.47 -7.08 -5.88
CA TYR A 33 7.51 -7.60 -6.76
C TYR A 33 8.09 -8.86 -6.16
N GLU A 34 8.53 -9.80 -7.01
CA GLU A 34 9.11 -11.07 -6.54
C GLU A 34 10.56 -10.87 -6.08
N THR A 35 11.29 -9.99 -6.75
CA THR A 35 12.69 -9.70 -6.44
C THR A 35 12.91 -8.25 -6.02
N GLU A 36 14.03 -7.99 -5.35
CA GLU A 36 14.46 -6.65 -5.00
C GLU A 36 14.80 -5.83 -6.25
N ASP A 37 15.48 -6.47 -7.21
CA ASP A 37 15.88 -5.87 -8.48
C ASP A 37 14.67 -5.37 -9.26
N ASP A 38 13.60 -6.16 -9.40
CA ASP A 38 12.36 -5.72 -10.09
C ASP A 38 11.77 -4.45 -9.47
N ALA A 39 11.80 -4.36 -8.13
CA ALA A 39 11.32 -3.19 -7.40
C ALA A 39 12.22 -1.98 -7.62
N TRP A 40 13.54 -2.17 -7.69
CA TRP A 40 14.50 -1.12 -8.03
C TRP A 40 14.36 -0.67 -9.49
N GLU A 41 14.16 -1.59 -10.43
CA GLU A 41 13.94 -1.26 -11.84
C GLU A 41 12.73 -0.35 -12.00
N PHE A 42 11.61 -0.67 -11.35
CA PHE A 42 10.44 0.21 -11.33
C PHE A 42 10.77 1.59 -10.75
N LEU A 43 11.51 1.64 -9.64
CA LEU A 43 11.84 2.91 -8.99
C LEU A 43 12.80 3.76 -9.85
N ASN A 44 13.73 3.12 -10.57
CA ASN A 44 14.64 3.77 -11.50
C ASN A 44 13.92 4.33 -12.73
N GLN A 45 12.88 3.66 -13.22
CA GLN A 45 12.00 4.18 -14.28
C GLN A 45 11.14 5.36 -13.81
N ASN A 46 10.96 5.54 -12.49
CA ASN A 46 10.13 6.57 -11.89
C ASN A 46 10.96 7.55 -11.04
N PRO A 47 11.77 8.43 -11.66
CA PRO A 47 12.70 9.32 -10.95
C PRO A 47 12.00 10.24 -9.93
N ASN A 48 10.74 10.61 -10.18
CA ASN A 48 9.94 11.39 -9.24
C ASN A 48 9.72 10.67 -7.90
N LEU A 49 9.46 9.36 -7.92
CA LEU A 49 9.25 8.58 -6.69
C LEU A 49 10.58 8.39 -5.95
N LYS A 50 11.67 8.18 -6.68
CA LYS A 50 13.02 8.09 -6.11
C LYS A 50 13.44 9.40 -5.44
N ALA A 51 13.19 10.55 -6.08
CA ALA A 51 13.44 11.87 -5.50
C ALA A 51 12.61 12.15 -4.23
N LEU A 52 11.41 11.57 -4.16
CA LEU A 52 10.55 11.60 -2.97
C LEU A 52 11.03 10.68 -1.84
N GLY A 53 12.16 9.97 -1.99
CA GLY A 53 12.73 9.09 -0.96
C GLY A 53 11.98 7.77 -0.80
N TRP A 54 11.31 7.30 -1.86
CA TRP A 54 10.74 5.95 -1.87
C TRP A 54 11.86 4.93 -2.04
N HIS A 55 11.72 3.76 -1.42
CA HIS A 55 12.65 2.66 -1.57
C HIS A 55 11.90 1.32 -1.56
N PRO A 56 12.50 0.26 -2.14
CA PRO A 56 12.02 -1.11 -1.97
C PRO A 56 12.13 -1.56 -0.50
N TYR A 57 11.20 -2.37 -0.03
CA TYR A 57 11.27 -3.07 1.25
C TYR A 57 10.59 -4.42 1.15
N LEU A 58 11.14 -5.41 1.86
CA LEU A 58 10.54 -6.73 1.97
C LEU A 58 9.40 -6.70 3.00
N CYS A 59 8.18 -7.02 2.57
CA CYS A 59 7.04 -7.12 3.47
C CYS A 59 7.10 -8.46 4.24
N LYS A 60 7.02 -8.37 5.56
CA LYS A 60 7.09 -9.55 6.46
C LYS A 60 5.83 -10.43 6.39
N VAL A 61 4.72 -9.92 5.87
CA VAL A 61 3.43 -10.61 5.83
C VAL A 61 3.26 -11.44 4.56
N CYS A 62 3.72 -10.94 3.42
CA CYS A 62 3.56 -11.61 2.12
C CYS A 62 4.87 -12.11 1.51
N SER A 63 6.01 -11.81 2.14
CA SER A 63 7.36 -12.15 1.65
C SER A 63 7.66 -11.64 0.24
N LYS A 64 7.00 -10.53 -0.17
CA LYS A 64 7.22 -9.85 -1.44
C LYS A 64 7.81 -8.47 -1.23
N TRP A 65 8.46 -7.97 -2.28
CA TRP A 65 9.04 -6.64 -2.30
C TRP A 65 7.95 -5.60 -2.62
N HIS A 66 7.90 -4.54 -1.84
CA HIS A 66 7.00 -3.42 -2.07
C HIS A 66 7.80 -2.12 -2.12
N ILE A 67 7.23 -1.10 -2.73
CA ILE A 67 7.85 0.23 -2.80
C ILE A 67 7.03 1.16 -1.92
N GLY A 68 7.72 1.88 -1.05
CA GLY A 68 7.10 2.83 -0.14
C GLY A 68 8.13 3.76 0.46
N ARG A 69 7.63 4.70 1.24
CA ARG A 69 8.45 5.41 2.22
C ARG A 69 8.38 4.55 3.48
N LEU A 70 9.49 4.05 4.03
CA LEU A 70 9.47 3.52 5.39
C LEU A 70 8.89 4.62 6.28
N HIS A 71 7.68 4.43 6.79
CA HIS A 71 7.21 5.22 7.91
C HIS A 71 7.89 4.58 9.13
N ASN A 72 9.06 5.09 9.49
CA ASN A 72 9.65 4.82 10.80
C ASN A 72 8.73 5.34 11.90
#